data_AF-A0AAD7QME3-F1
#
_entry.id   AF-A0AAD7QME3-F1
#
_cell.length_a   1.000
_cell.length_b   1.000
_cell.length_c   1.000
_cell.angle_alpha   90.00
_cell.angle_beta   90.00
_cell.angle_gamma   90.00
#
_symmetry.space_group_name_H-M   'P 1'
#
loop_
_entity.id
_entity.type
_entity.pdbx_description
1 polymer ?
#
loop_
_entity_poly.entity_id
_entity_poly.type
_entity_poly.pdbx_seq_one_letter_code
_entity_poly.pdbx_strand_id
1 'polypeptide(L)'
;MPVTGVVLVHSASTNATTIASINDTITGLFPRVIGKWSLEYKLYRENSVLDHSARPASQSLASSTVAGARFLSQLVLSHHPDDLFCLVDEPQSNLPGHPNFGKKVMAVFDRGMDMIITSKLSSLWILRQSMRAEGIAYAVGDEFVIRTANVTQTGSFRFIVVEIEYMFSDDIESSKIVIADFASRCGLTSGNYFFGDSVLIYRSNPDVFQKFTKADTGLQYMEAFRARPSG
;
A
#
# COMPACT_ATOMS: atom_id res chain seq x y z
N MET A 1 -8.79 13.68 -13.56
CA MET A 1 -7.82 13.48 -12.45
C MET A 1 -7.15 12.13 -12.64
N PRO A 2 -5.90 11.88 -12.20
CA PRO A 2 -5.34 10.54 -12.34
C PRO A 2 -5.97 9.57 -11.34
N VAL A 3 -6.20 8.33 -11.76
CA VAL A 3 -6.60 7.20 -10.90
C VAL A 3 -5.57 6.10 -11.02
N THR A 4 -5.16 5.55 -9.88
CA THR A 4 -4.17 4.47 -9.81
C THR A 4 -4.81 3.14 -9.49
N GLY A 5 -4.29 2.07 -10.07
CA GLY A 5 -4.46 0.69 -9.62
C GLY A 5 -3.11 0.04 -9.37
N VAL A 6 -3.02 -0.79 -8.33
CA VAL A 6 -1.82 -1.56 -8.00
C VAL A 6 -2.10 -3.05 -8.23
N VAL A 7 -1.18 -3.72 -8.94
CA VAL A 7 -1.26 -5.15 -9.21
C VAL A 7 -0.03 -5.84 -8.60
N LEU A 8 -0.26 -6.86 -7.77
CA LEU A 8 0.80 -7.75 -7.31
C LEU A 8 0.81 -9.03 -8.12
N VAL A 9 1.93 -9.29 -8.79
CA VAL A 9 2.15 -10.55 -9.48
C VAL A 9 2.97 -11.44 -8.56
N HIS A 10 2.30 -12.43 -7.99
CA HIS A 10 2.91 -13.42 -7.11
C HIS A 10 2.27 -14.79 -7.36
N SER A 11 3.03 -15.69 -7.94
CA SER A 11 2.68 -17.10 -8.14
C SER A 11 3.86 -17.99 -7.77
N ALA A 12 3.63 -19.29 -7.58
CA ALA A 12 4.71 -20.26 -7.36
C ALA A 12 5.78 -20.27 -8.46
N SER A 13 5.42 -19.84 -9.68
CA SER A 13 6.33 -19.72 -10.82
C SER A 13 6.91 -18.31 -11.02
N THR A 14 6.43 -17.31 -10.27
CA THR A 14 6.91 -15.93 -10.41
C THR A 14 8.34 -15.84 -9.92
N ASN A 15 9.22 -15.37 -10.78
CA ASN A 15 10.63 -15.17 -10.46
C ASN A 15 11.10 -13.83 -11.03
N ALA A 16 12.37 -13.49 -10.78
CA ALA A 16 12.93 -12.22 -11.25
C ALA A 16 12.95 -12.07 -12.78
N THR A 17 12.77 -13.16 -13.56
CA THR A 17 12.69 -13.12 -15.03
C THR A 17 11.28 -12.85 -15.54
N THR A 18 10.24 -13.11 -14.73
CA THR A 18 8.84 -12.81 -15.09
C THR A 18 8.65 -11.32 -15.41
N ILE A 19 9.41 -10.43 -14.76
CA ILE A 19 9.36 -9.00 -15.05
C ILE A 19 9.83 -8.68 -16.47
N ALA A 20 10.73 -9.48 -17.06
CA ALA A 20 11.19 -9.29 -18.43
C ALA A 20 10.04 -9.52 -19.40
N SER A 21 9.28 -10.61 -19.23
CA SER A 21 8.09 -10.88 -20.07
C SER A 21 7.00 -9.82 -19.94
N ILE A 22 6.80 -9.27 -18.73
CA ILE A 22 5.88 -8.13 -18.52
C ILE A 22 6.40 -6.90 -19.26
N ASN A 23 7.69 -6.57 -19.12
CA ASN A 23 8.30 -5.43 -19.79
C ASN A 23 8.30 -5.57 -21.32
N ASP A 24 8.50 -6.78 -21.85
CA ASP A 24 8.43 -7.07 -23.29
C ASP A 24 7.01 -6.81 -23.81
N THR A 25 6.00 -7.28 -23.07
CA THR A 25 4.59 -7.05 -23.41
C THR A 25 4.26 -5.56 -23.39
N ILE A 26 4.69 -4.83 -22.36
CA ILE A 26 4.53 -3.37 -22.27
C ILE A 26 5.26 -2.67 -23.41
N THR A 27 6.47 -3.09 -23.76
CA THR A 27 7.26 -2.51 -24.85
C THR A 27 6.59 -2.70 -26.21
N GLY A 28 5.85 -3.81 -26.39
CA GLY A 28 5.00 -4.04 -27.56
C GLY A 28 3.87 -3.01 -27.74
N LEU A 29 3.51 -2.25 -26.69
CA LEU A 29 2.57 -1.14 -26.75
C LEU A 29 3.20 0.19 -27.19
N PHE A 30 4.46 0.15 -27.64
CA PHE A 30 5.28 1.32 -28.03
C PHE A 30 5.33 2.43 -26.97
N PRO A 31 5.67 2.11 -25.71
CA PRO A 31 5.74 3.08 -24.64
C PRO A 31 6.97 3.97 -24.77
N ARG A 32 6.90 5.16 -24.18
CA ARG A 32 8.07 6.00 -23.90
C ARG A 32 8.59 5.71 -22.50
N VAL A 33 9.84 5.30 -22.36
CA VAL A 33 10.49 5.18 -21.04
C VAL A 33 10.61 6.57 -20.42
N ILE A 34 10.05 6.77 -19.23
CA ILE A 34 10.08 8.07 -18.54
C ILE A 34 11.09 8.11 -17.38
N GLY A 35 11.58 6.97 -16.91
CA GLY A 35 12.69 6.93 -15.97
C GLY A 35 12.73 5.68 -15.09
N LYS A 36 13.68 5.70 -14.15
CA LYS A 36 13.74 4.72 -13.07
C LYS A 36 12.61 4.96 -12.08
N TRP A 37 12.08 3.89 -11.52
CA TRP A 37 11.08 3.93 -10.46
C TRP A 37 11.53 3.08 -9.29
N SER A 38 11.32 3.60 -8.09
CA SER A 38 11.55 2.87 -6.85
C SER A 38 10.48 3.17 -5.80
N LEU A 39 10.34 2.25 -4.86
CA LEU A 39 9.55 2.44 -3.65
C LEU A 39 10.20 1.76 -2.46
N GLU A 40 9.89 2.24 -1.26
CA GLU A 40 10.26 1.61 0.00
C GLU A 40 9.02 1.45 0.88
N TYR A 41 8.79 0.24 1.35
CA TYR A 41 7.72 -0.09 2.29
C TYR A 41 8.33 -0.55 3.61
N LYS A 42 7.82 -0.05 4.74
CA LYS A 42 8.24 -0.48 6.08
C LYS A 42 7.00 -0.80 6.92
N LEU A 43 7.05 -1.89 7.68
CA LEU A 43 6.02 -2.28 8.64
C LEU A 43 6.62 -2.24 10.05
N TYR A 44 6.00 -1.46 10.91
CA TYR A 44 6.33 -1.34 12.32
C TYR A 44 5.23 -1.98 13.15
N ARG A 45 5.61 -2.53 14.30
CA ARG A 45 4.71 -3.00 15.34
C ARG A 45 4.88 -2.11 16.57
N GLU A 46 3.77 -1.74 17.19
CA GLU A 46 3.77 -1.01 18.46
C GLU A 46 4.47 -1.82 19.55
N ASN A 47 5.29 -1.15 20.34
CA ASN A 47 5.99 -1.73 21.47
C ASN A 47 5.11 -1.71 22.72
N SER A 48 4.53 -2.86 23.06
CA SER A 48 3.62 -3.01 24.20
C SER A 48 4.28 -2.86 25.57
N VAL A 49 5.62 -2.74 25.65
CA VAL A 49 6.33 -2.57 26.93
C VAL A 49 6.07 -1.19 27.55
N LEU A 50 5.63 -0.22 26.73
CA LEU A 50 5.33 1.15 27.18
C LEU A 50 3.86 1.34 27.58
N ASP A 51 3.04 0.27 27.58
CA ASP A 51 1.70 0.33 28.17
C ASP A 51 1.83 0.53 29.68
N HIS A 52 1.77 1.79 30.11
CA HIS A 52 1.69 2.18 31.53
C HIS A 52 0.38 1.74 32.20
N SER A 53 -0.42 0.87 31.57
CA SER A 53 -1.48 0.10 32.22
C SER A 53 -0.95 -1.09 33.04
N ALA A 54 0.23 -0.96 33.65
CA ALA A 54 0.41 -1.43 35.02
C ALA A 54 -0.44 -0.54 35.96
N ARG A 55 -1.76 -0.55 35.75
CA ARG A 55 -2.71 -0.19 36.79
C ARG A 55 -2.53 -1.28 37.86
N PRO A 56 -2.27 -0.94 39.12
CA PRO A 56 -2.04 -1.94 40.16
C PRO A 56 -3.22 -2.92 40.15
N ALA A 57 -2.91 -4.21 40.17
CA ALA A 57 -3.86 -5.31 40.10
C ALA A 57 -4.82 -5.30 41.29
N SER A 58 -5.82 -4.43 41.27
CA SER A 58 -7.00 -4.56 42.10
C SER A 58 -8.06 -5.28 41.28
N GLN A 59 -8.05 -6.61 41.39
CA GLN A 59 -9.17 -7.53 41.21
C GLN A 59 -10.29 -7.08 40.25
N SER A 60 -10.20 -7.49 38.99
CA SER A 60 -11.39 -7.71 38.18
C SER A 60 -11.25 -9.04 37.44
N LEU A 61 -11.96 -10.05 37.93
CA LEU A 61 -12.30 -11.27 37.21
C LEU A 61 -13.25 -10.90 36.06
N ALA A 62 -12.71 -10.49 34.92
CA ALA A 62 -13.45 -10.36 33.67
C ALA A 62 -12.48 -10.42 32.48
N SER A 63 -12.56 -11.53 31.73
CA SER A 63 -12.04 -11.77 30.38
C SER A 63 -10.87 -10.88 29.92
N SER A 64 -9.66 -11.42 29.98
CA SER A 64 -8.49 -10.90 29.28
C SER A 64 -8.68 -10.99 27.76
N THR A 65 -9.43 -10.06 27.17
CA THR A 65 -9.40 -9.86 25.72
C THR A 65 -8.06 -9.22 25.40
N VAL A 66 -7.14 -10.02 24.85
CA VAL A 66 -5.81 -9.62 24.42
C VAL A 66 -5.93 -8.37 23.55
N ALA A 67 -5.42 -7.22 24.02
CA ALA A 67 -5.32 -6.03 23.18
C ALA A 67 -4.50 -6.39 21.94
N GLY A 68 -5.12 -6.30 20.76
CA GLY A 68 -4.47 -6.65 19.49
C GLY A 68 -3.25 -5.76 19.25
N ALA A 69 -2.18 -6.34 18.71
CA ALA A 69 -1.00 -5.57 18.33
C ALA A 69 -1.35 -4.53 17.25
N ARG A 70 -0.95 -3.27 17.44
CA ARG A 70 -1.08 -2.24 16.41
C ARG A 70 0.10 -2.25 15.45
N PHE A 71 -0.19 -1.93 14.20
CA PHE A 71 0.82 -1.79 13.16
C PHE A 71 0.77 -0.42 12.52
N LEU A 72 1.96 0.09 12.22
CA LEU A 72 2.17 1.28 11.41
C LEU A 72 2.88 0.83 10.13
N SER A 73 2.25 1.04 8.98
CA SER A 73 2.95 0.89 7.70
C SER A 73 3.36 2.25 7.16
N GLN A 74 4.57 2.30 6.61
CA GLN A 74 5.11 3.43 5.89
C GLN A 74 5.40 3.04 4.44
N LEU A 75 5.17 3.98 3.53
CA LEU A 75 5.47 3.84 2.12
C LEU A 75 6.06 5.14 1.60
N VAL A 76 7.12 5.02 0.82
CA VAL A 76 7.74 6.11 0.06
C VAL A 76 7.73 5.73 -1.40
N LEU A 77 7.21 6.60 -2.25
CA LEU A 77 7.15 6.43 -3.70
C LEU A 77 8.09 7.44 -4.36
N SER A 78 8.97 7.00 -5.27
CA SER A 78 9.94 7.90 -5.93
C SER A 78 9.31 9.03 -6.75
N HIS A 79 8.10 8.84 -7.28
CA HIS A 79 7.36 9.88 -8.01
C HIS A 79 6.56 10.83 -7.09
N HIS A 80 6.59 10.59 -5.78
CA HIS A 80 6.11 11.49 -4.72
C HIS A 80 7.25 11.71 -3.69
N PRO A 81 8.34 12.38 -4.09
CA PRO A 81 9.59 12.37 -3.34
C PRO A 81 9.50 13.07 -1.98
N ASP A 82 8.54 13.97 -1.79
CA ASP A 82 8.33 14.74 -0.58
C ASP A 82 7.29 14.13 0.37
N ASP A 83 6.59 13.09 -0.08
CA ASP A 83 5.50 12.47 0.67
C ASP A 83 5.96 11.20 1.40
N LEU A 84 5.44 11.03 2.62
CA LEU A 84 5.45 9.81 3.40
C LEU A 84 4.02 9.35 3.64
N PHE A 85 3.66 8.21 3.06
CA PHE A 85 2.37 7.58 3.25
C PHE A 85 2.41 6.74 4.54
N CYS A 86 1.46 6.94 5.44
CA CYS A 86 1.38 6.23 6.71
C CYS A 86 -0.01 5.64 6.92
N LEU A 87 -0.07 4.35 7.24
CA LEU A 87 -1.28 3.63 7.57
C LEU A 87 -1.17 3.07 8.99
N VAL A 88 -2.08 3.46 9.88
CA VAL A 88 -2.15 2.95 11.25
C VAL A 88 -3.40 2.10 11.41
N ASP A 89 -3.22 0.91 11.99
CA ASP A 89 -4.35 0.05 12.39
C ASP A 89 -4.91 0.55 13.72
N GLU A 90 -6.18 0.95 13.73
CA GLU A 90 -6.89 1.25 14.96
C GLU A 90 -7.26 -0.09 15.64
N PRO A 91 -6.98 -0.26 16.95
CA PRO A 91 -7.34 -1.48 17.63
C PRO A 91 -8.87 -1.60 17.64
N GLN A 92 -9.38 -2.82 17.45
CA GLN A 92 -10.81 -3.08 17.54
C GLN A 92 -11.32 -2.64 18.91
N SER A 93 -12.27 -1.70 18.93
CA SER A 93 -12.96 -1.36 20.16
C SER A 93 -13.89 -2.50 20.51
N ASN A 94 -13.61 -3.25 21.58
CA ASN A 94 -14.49 -4.31 22.09
C ASN A 94 -15.76 -3.75 22.79
N LEU A 95 -16.17 -2.52 22.47
CA LEU A 95 -17.33 -1.89 23.08
C LEU A 95 -18.62 -2.48 22.49
N PRO A 96 -19.52 -3.04 23.31
CA PRO A 96 -20.78 -3.59 22.83
C PRO A 96 -21.62 -2.51 22.13
N GLY A 97 -22.09 -2.81 20.91
CA GLY A 97 -22.90 -1.90 20.11
C GLY A 97 -22.13 -0.97 19.18
N HIS A 98 -20.80 -0.94 19.24
CA HIS A 98 -19.98 -0.29 18.24
C HIS A 98 -19.59 -1.33 17.17
N PRO A 99 -19.84 -1.09 15.87
CA PRO A 99 -19.47 -2.07 14.86
C PRO A 99 -17.95 -2.24 14.86
N ASN A 100 -17.51 -3.51 14.88
CA ASN A 100 -16.10 -3.93 14.87
C ASN A 100 -15.43 -3.66 13.50
N PHE A 101 -15.52 -2.44 12.99
CA PHE A 101 -14.71 -2.05 11.85
C PHE A 101 -13.29 -1.84 12.35
N GLY A 102 -12.36 -2.69 11.89
CA GLY A 102 -10.93 -2.42 11.99
C GLY A 102 -10.61 -1.18 11.20
N LYS A 103 -10.84 -0.01 11.82
CA LYS A 103 -10.68 1.28 11.18
C LYS A 103 -9.20 1.47 10.88
N LYS A 104 -8.90 1.72 9.61
CA LYS A 104 -7.55 2.04 9.18
C LYS A 104 -7.49 3.54 8.97
N VAL A 105 -6.47 4.18 9.53
CA VAL A 105 -6.25 5.61 9.35
C VAL A 105 -5.08 5.79 8.40
N MET A 106 -5.38 6.33 7.22
CA MET A 106 -4.38 6.69 6.22
C MET A 106 -4.08 8.18 6.33
N ALA A 107 -2.80 8.52 6.39
CA ALA A 107 -2.32 9.90 6.39
C ALA A 107 -1.13 10.05 5.45
N VAL A 108 -0.98 11.25 4.89
CA VAL A 108 0.20 11.62 4.09
C VAL A 108 0.90 12.75 4.82
N PHE A 109 2.17 12.54 5.13
CA PHE A 109 3.04 13.48 5.84
C PHE A 109 4.18 13.93 4.93
N ASP A 110 4.89 14.99 5.34
CA ASP A 110 6.18 15.30 4.75
C ASP A 110 7.20 14.19 5.04
N ARG A 111 8.12 13.98 4.11
CA ARG A 111 9.18 12.96 4.22
C ARG A 111 10.04 13.08 5.48
N GLY A 112 10.17 14.28 6.04
CA GLY A 112 10.86 14.51 7.32
C GLY A 112 10.28 13.72 8.50
N MET A 113 9.01 13.30 8.42
CA MET A 113 8.37 12.49 9.45
C MET A 113 9.00 11.10 9.61
N ASP A 114 9.63 10.54 8.57
CA ASP A 114 10.35 9.24 8.66
C ASP A 114 11.50 9.32 9.69
N MET A 115 12.22 10.44 9.71
CA MET A 115 13.27 10.69 10.70
C MET A 115 12.71 10.74 12.12
N ILE A 116 11.55 11.37 12.31
CA ILE A 116 10.91 11.45 13.64
C ILE A 116 10.51 10.05 14.12
N ILE A 117 9.87 9.26 13.27
CA ILE A 117 9.44 7.90 13.60
C ILE A 117 10.64 7.01 13.94
N THR A 118 11.69 7.07 13.11
CA THR A 118 12.88 6.21 13.28
C THR A 118 13.82 6.64 14.40
N SER A 119 13.91 7.93 14.72
CA SER A 119 14.86 8.43 15.74
C SER A 119 14.22 8.77 17.09
N LYS A 120 13.02 9.35 17.09
CA LYS A 120 12.34 9.83 18.31
C LYS A 120 11.27 8.88 18.81
N LEU A 121 10.65 8.11 17.91
CA LEU A 121 9.58 7.17 18.24
C LEU A 121 10.02 5.70 18.12
N SER A 122 11.32 5.43 18.03
CA SER A 122 11.87 4.06 17.91
C SER A 122 11.58 3.18 19.13
N SER A 123 11.38 3.79 20.29
CA SER A 123 10.95 3.07 21.49
C SER A 123 9.49 2.61 21.41
N LEU A 124 8.64 3.34 20.67
CA LEU A 124 7.22 3.06 20.46
C LEU A 124 6.98 2.13 19.27
N TRP A 125 7.81 2.21 18.23
CA TRP A 125 7.61 1.49 16.98
C TRP A 125 8.82 0.63 16.63
N ILE A 126 8.62 -0.68 16.64
CA ILE A 126 9.64 -1.67 16.31
C ILE A 126 9.47 -2.06 14.84
N LEU A 127 10.49 -1.80 14.01
CA LEU A 127 10.51 -2.24 12.61
C LEU A 127 10.47 -3.77 12.55
N ARG A 128 9.48 -4.32 11.84
CA ARG A 128 9.27 -5.75 11.62
C ARG A 128 9.61 -6.18 10.20
N GLN A 129 9.34 -5.32 9.22
CA GLN A 129 9.53 -5.64 7.82
C GLN A 129 9.97 -4.41 7.06
N SER A 130 10.89 -4.60 6.11
CA SER A 130 11.25 -3.58 5.13
C SER A 130 11.35 -4.25 3.77
N MET A 131 10.69 -3.67 2.79
CA MET A 131 10.67 -4.10 1.40
C MET A 131 11.07 -2.93 0.51
N ARG A 132 11.80 -3.23 -0.55
CA ARG A 132 12.23 -2.24 -1.54
C ARG A 132 11.90 -2.75 -2.92
N ALA A 133 11.43 -1.86 -3.78
CA ALA A 133 11.25 -2.16 -5.19
C ALA A 133 12.06 -1.20 -6.04
N GLU A 134 12.66 -1.75 -7.10
CA GLU A 134 13.35 -1.00 -8.14
C GLU A 134 12.90 -1.49 -9.51
N GLY A 135 12.71 -0.56 -10.43
CA GLY A 135 12.27 -0.86 -11.78
C GLY A 135 12.14 0.38 -12.66
N ILE A 136 11.20 0.35 -13.58
CA ILE A 136 11.10 1.30 -14.70
C ILE A 136 9.68 1.83 -14.79
N ALA A 137 9.56 3.11 -15.13
CA ALA A 137 8.32 3.77 -15.46
C ALA A 137 8.24 4.04 -16.97
N TYR A 138 7.05 3.84 -17.52
CA TYR A 138 6.71 3.98 -18.93
C TYR A 138 5.48 4.87 -19.07
N ALA A 139 5.47 5.76 -20.06
CA ALA A 139 4.26 6.43 -20.53
C ALA A 139 3.75 5.69 -21.78
N VAL A 140 2.48 5.32 -21.79
CA VAL A 140 1.83 4.62 -22.92
C VAL A 140 0.80 5.56 -23.52
N GLY A 141 1.16 6.19 -24.63
CA GLY A 141 0.41 7.34 -25.16
C GLY A 141 0.38 8.49 -24.14
N ASP A 142 -0.72 9.24 -24.17
CA ASP A 142 -0.98 10.34 -23.22
C ASP A 142 -1.92 9.92 -22.07
N GLU A 143 -2.45 8.70 -22.13
CA GLU A 143 -3.51 8.23 -21.24
C GLU A 143 -3.00 7.46 -20.02
N PHE A 144 -1.89 6.74 -20.16
CA PHE A 144 -1.40 5.83 -19.12
C PHE A 144 0.05 6.09 -18.74
N VAL A 145 0.31 5.92 -17.45
CA VAL A 145 1.64 5.67 -16.92
C VAL A 145 1.65 4.31 -16.23
N ILE A 146 2.58 3.45 -16.62
CA ILE A 146 2.77 2.13 -16.02
C ILE A 146 4.16 2.05 -15.39
N ARG A 147 4.23 1.55 -14.17
CA ARG A 147 5.48 1.39 -13.43
C ARG A 147 5.61 -0.06 -12.99
N THR A 148 6.70 -0.72 -13.35
CA THR A 148 6.96 -2.13 -13.01
C THR A 148 8.20 -2.22 -12.16
N ALA A 149 8.19 -3.03 -11.10
CA ALA A 149 9.35 -3.22 -10.23
C ALA A 149 9.39 -4.61 -9.60
N ASN A 150 10.62 -5.10 -9.39
CA ASN A 150 10.88 -6.28 -8.58
C ASN A 150 10.88 -5.86 -7.10
N VAL A 151 10.05 -6.49 -6.29
CA VAL A 151 10.04 -6.28 -4.84
C VAL A 151 10.99 -7.26 -4.17
N THR A 152 11.90 -6.72 -3.36
CA THR A 152 12.86 -7.47 -2.57
C THR A 152 12.67 -7.21 -1.08
N GLN A 153 12.97 -8.22 -0.27
CA GLN A 153 13.01 -8.13 1.19
C GLN A 153 14.32 -8.76 1.65
N THR A 154 15.16 -7.98 2.33
CA THR A 154 16.48 -8.43 2.79
C THR A 154 17.31 -9.02 1.63
N GLY A 155 17.27 -8.36 0.47
CA GLY A 155 18.00 -8.77 -0.74
C GLY A 155 17.40 -9.95 -1.50
N SER A 156 16.38 -10.61 -0.98
CA SER A 156 15.70 -11.72 -1.65
C SER A 156 14.46 -11.24 -2.40
N PHE A 157 14.28 -11.72 -3.63
CA PHE A 157 13.07 -11.49 -4.41
C PHE A 157 11.82 -12.01 -3.69
N ARG A 158 10.71 -11.28 -3.78
CA ARG A 158 9.40 -11.65 -3.20
C ARG A 158 8.32 -11.76 -4.25
N PHE A 159 8.10 -10.68 -5.01
CA PHE A 159 7.05 -10.58 -6.02
C PHE A 159 7.33 -9.40 -6.95
N ILE A 160 6.53 -9.25 -7.99
CA ILE A 160 6.55 -8.09 -8.87
C ILE A 160 5.37 -7.20 -8.51
N VAL A 161 5.60 -5.89 -8.50
CA VAL A 161 4.54 -4.89 -8.38
C VAL A 161 4.42 -4.11 -9.67
N VAL A 162 3.18 -3.90 -10.10
CA VAL A 162 2.83 -3.06 -11.24
C VAL A 162 1.88 -1.98 -10.78
N GLU A 163 2.24 -0.72 -11.01
CA GLU A 163 1.38 0.44 -10.84
C GLU A 163 0.84 0.84 -12.21
N ILE A 164 -0.46 1.07 -12.31
CA ILE A 164 -1.10 1.59 -13.52
C ILE A 164 -1.86 2.85 -13.15
N GLU A 165 -1.46 3.98 -13.72
CA GLU A 165 -2.06 5.29 -13.52
C GLU A 165 -2.75 5.71 -14.81
N TYR A 166 -4.07 5.92 -14.74
CA TYR A 166 -4.88 6.43 -15.84
C TYR A 166 -5.13 7.92 -15.66
N MET A 167 -4.70 8.73 -16.63
CA MET A 167 -4.63 10.20 -16.52
C MET A 167 -6.00 10.89 -16.68
N PHE A 168 -6.91 10.29 -17.43
CA PHE A 168 -8.18 10.90 -17.84
C PHE A 168 -9.39 10.31 -17.09
N SER A 169 -9.45 10.49 -15.77
CA SER A 169 -10.62 10.09 -15.00
C SER A 169 -11.59 11.24 -14.74
N ASP A 170 -12.85 11.02 -15.14
CA ASP A 170 -14.03 11.76 -14.66
C ASP A 170 -14.76 10.99 -13.55
N ASP A 171 -14.65 9.65 -13.56
CA ASP A 171 -15.30 8.73 -12.62
C ASP A 171 -14.36 7.59 -12.21
N ILE A 172 -14.32 7.28 -10.92
CA ILE A 172 -13.43 6.25 -10.35
C ILE A 172 -13.84 4.86 -10.84
N GLU A 173 -15.14 4.53 -10.83
CA GLU A 173 -15.60 3.19 -11.17
C GLU A 173 -15.32 2.84 -12.64
N SER A 174 -15.59 3.78 -13.54
CA SER A 174 -15.22 3.68 -14.95
C SER A 174 -13.70 3.54 -15.12
N SER A 175 -12.92 4.28 -14.34
CA SER A 175 -11.45 4.20 -14.39
C SER A 175 -10.90 2.86 -13.91
N LYS A 176 -11.53 2.23 -12.90
CA LYS A 176 -11.16 0.88 -12.46
C LYS A 176 -11.33 -0.13 -13.60
N ILE A 177 -12.41 -0.05 -14.36
CA ILE A 177 -12.67 -0.91 -15.52
C ILE A 177 -11.61 -0.69 -16.61
N VAL A 178 -11.32 0.57 -16.93
CA VAL A 178 -10.30 0.94 -17.93
C VAL A 178 -8.91 0.43 -17.53
N ILE A 179 -8.53 0.58 -16.27
CA ILE A 179 -7.25 0.09 -15.74
C ILE A 179 -7.21 -1.45 -15.77
N ALA A 180 -8.29 -2.13 -15.39
CA ALA A 180 -8.35 -3.60 -15.43
C ALA A 180 -8.23 -4.15 -16.86
N ASP A 181 -8.90 -3.52 -17.83
CA ASP A 181 -8.77 -3.87 -19.25
C ASP A 181 -7.34 -3.66 -19.75
N PHE A 182 -6.73 -2.51 -19.42
CA PHE A 182 -5.33 -2.24 -19.78
C PHE A 182 -4.37 -3.25 -19.16
N ALA A 183 -4.56 -3.60 -17.88
CA ALA A 183 -3.76 -4.61 -17.20
C ALA A 183 -3.88 -6.00 -17.86
N SER A 184 -5.08 -6.37 -18.30
CA SER A 184 -5.30 -7.61 -19.07
C SER A 184 -4.52 -7.61 -20.39
N ARG A 185 -4.51 -6.48 -21.10
CA ARG A 185 -3.69 -6.31 -22.33
C ARG A 185 -2.18 -6.41 -22.06
N CYS A 186 -1.73 -6.03 -20.86
CA CYS A 186 -0.35 -6.24 -20.40
C CYS A 186 -0.07 -7.66 -19.89
N GLY A 187 -1.01 -8.59 -19.97
CA GLY A 187 -0.83 -9.98 -19.52
C GLY A 187 -0.85 -10.14 -17.99
N LEU A 188 -1.42 -9.19 -17.25
CA LEU A 188 -1.44 -9.19 -15.77
C LEU A 188 -2.67 -9.91 -15.20
N THR A 189 -3.29 -10.81 -15.96
CA THR A 189 -4.55 -11.47 -15.58
C THR A 189 -4.44 -12.36 -14.34
N SER A 190 -3.23 -12.80 -14.00
CA SER A 190 -2.94 -13.62 -12.80
C SER A 190 -2.55 -12.80 -11.57
N GLY A 191 -2.49 -11.47 -11.66
CA GLY A 191 -2.14 -10.61 -10.55
C GLY A 191 -3.29 -10.36 -9.58
N ASN A 192 -2.95 -10.08 -8.32
CA ASN A 192 -3.91 -9.59 -7.34
C ASN A 192 -4.08 -8.08 -7.52
N TYR A 193 -5.31 -7.65 -7.81
CA TYR A 193 -5.65 -6.25 -8.07
C TYR A 193 -6.07 -5.53 -6.80
N PHE A 194 -5.53 -4.34 -6.60
CA PHE A 194 -5.85 -3.46 -5.47
C PHE A 194 -6.31 -2.12 -6.01
N PHE A 195 -7.61 -1.86 -5.87
CA PHE A 195 -8.27 -0.63 -6.28
C PHE A 195 -8.91 0.08 -5.09
N GLY A 196 -8.17 0.18 -3.98
CA GLY A 196 -8.41 1.09 -2.85
C GLY A 196 -9.89 1.40 -2.59
N ASP A 197 -10.68 0.38 -2.27
CA ASP A 197 -12.08 0.61 -1.90
C ASP A 197 -12.07 1.35 -0.56
N SER A 198 -12.17 2.67 -0.65
CA SER A 198 -12.01 3.63 0.43
C SER A 198 -13.11 3.55 1.51
N VAL A 199 -14.01 2.56 1.45
CA VAL A 199 -15.09 2.35 2.41
C VAL A 199 -14.55 2.14 3.84
N LEU A 200 -13.31 1.67 3.97
CA LEU A 200 -12.66 1.42 5.28
C LEU A 200 -11.74 2.56 5.76
N ILE A 201 -11.56 3.63 4.97
CA ILE A 201 -10.80 4.81 5.41
C ILE A 201 -11.78 5.81 6.00
N TYR A 202 -11.52 6.21 7.25
CA TYR A 202 -12.15 7.40 7.79
C TYR A 202 -11.64 8.64 7.05
N ARG A 203 -12.45 9.18 6.15
CA ARG A 203 -12.25 10.51 5.56
C ARG A 203 -12.95 11.52 6.45
N SER A 204 -12.25 12.57 6.85
CA SER A 204 -12.82 13.63 7.70
C SER A 204 -13.93 14.42 7.00
N ASN A 205 -14.04 14.33 5.67
CA ASN A 205 -15.13 14.92 4.89
C ASN A 205 -15.84 13.85 4.03
N PRO A 206 -17.10 13.49 4.32
CA PRO A 206 -17.88 12.47 3.60
C PRO A 206 -18.55 12.99 2.32
N ASP A 207 -18.08 14.07 1.70
CA ASP A 207 -18.69 14.63 0.48
C ASP A 207 -18.87 13.61 -0.66
N VAL A 208 -20.01 13.73 -1.33
CA VAL A 208 -20.67 12.76 -2.24
C VAL A 208 -19.91 12.47 -3.55
N PHE A 209 -18.85 13.23 -3.84
CA PHE A 209 -17.95 12.97 -4.97
C PHE A 209 -16.60 12.54 -4.41
N GLN A 210 -16.44 11.24 -4.23
CA GLN A 210 -15.21 10.66 -3.70
C GLN A 210 -14.08 10.93 -4.71
N LYS A 211 -13.37 12.04 -4.53
CA LYS A 211 -12.21 12.37 -5.36
C LYS A 211 -11.10 11.37 -5.06
N PHE A 212 -10.47 10.84 -6.11
CA PHE A 212 -9.27 10.02 -5.97
C PHE A 212 -8.11 10.93 -5.56
N THR A 213 -7.36 10.48 -4.57
CA THR A 213 -6.23 11.22 -4.00
C THR A 213 -4.99 10.33 -3.97
N LYS A 214 -3.81 10.93 -3.83
CA LYS A 214 -2.58 10.17 -3.60
C LYS A 214 -2.66 9.26 -2.36
N ALA A 215 -3.48 9.59 -1.37
CA ALA A 215 -3.68 8.73 -0.19
C ALA A 215 -4.34 7.40 -0.57
N ASP A 216 -5.18 7.39 -1.61
CA ASP A 216 -5.81 6.18 -2.14
C ASP A 216 -4.77 5.27 -2.81
N THR A 217 -3.85 5.84 -3.60
CA THR A 217 -2.67 5.12 -4.12
C THR A 217 -1.84 4.53 -2.98
N GLY A 218 -1.54 5.33 -1.96
CA GLY A 218 -0.83 4.85 -0.78
C GLY A 218 -1.55 3.68 -0.09
N LEU A 219 -2.87 3.77 0.10
CA LEU A 219 -3.66 2.68 0.68
C LEU A 219 -3.55 1.40 -0.15
N GLN A 220 -3.70 1.49 -1.49
CA GLN A 220 -3.61 0.33 -2.38
C GLN A 220 -2.30 -0.43 -2.18
N TYR A 221 -1.18 0.30 -2.11
CA TYR A 221 0.12 -0.29 -1.79
C TYR A 221 0.14 -0.95 -0.40
N MET A 222 -0.37 -0.29 0.63
CA MET A 222 -0.36 -0.86 1.97
C MET A 222 -1.19 -2.14 2.07
N GLU A 223 -2.34 -2.18 1.40
CA GLU A 223 -3.20 -3.37 1.34
C GLU A 223 -2.54 -4.48 0.54
N ALA A 224 -1.96 -4.13 -0.61
CA ALA A 224 -1.19 -5.04 -1.43
C ALA A 224 -0.06 -5.70 -0.64
N PHE A 225 0.79 -4.92 0.02
CA PHE A 225 1.98 -5.43 0.71
C PHE A 225 1.65 -6.17 2.02
N ARG A 226 0.46 -5.97 2.57
CA ARG A 226 -0.06 -6.71 3.73
C ARG A 226 -0.86 -7.95 3.35
N ALA A 227 -1.37 -8.02 2.12
CA ALA A 227 -2.07 -9.19 1.63
C ALA A 227 -1.14 -10.40 1.73
N ARG A 228 -1.63 -11.47 2.36
CA ARG A 228 -0.89 -12.73 2.36
C ARG A 228 -0.89 -13.26 0.93
N PRO A 229 0.24 -13.83 0.45
CA PRO A 229 0.21 -14.72 -0.70
C PRO A 229 -0.92 -15.73 -0.52
N SER A 230 -1.88 -15.76 -1.44
CA SER A 230 -2.75 -16.91 -1.61
C SER A 230 -1.87 -18.06 -2.08
N GLY A 231 -1.49 -18.93 -1.14
CA GLY A 231 -0.72 -20.15 -1.42
C GLY A 231 -1.55 -21.20 -2.14
#